data_AF-A0A915CWT7-F1
#
_entry.id   AF-A0A915CWT7-F1
#
_cell.length_a   1.000
_cell.length_b   1.000
_cell.length_c   1.000
_cell.angle_alpha   90.00
_cell.angle_beta   90.00
_cell.angle_gamma   90.00
#
_symmetry.space_group_name_H-M   'P 1'
#
loop_
_entity.id
_entity.type
_entity.pdbx_description
1 polymer ?
#
loop_
_entity_poly.entity_id
_entity_poly.type
_entity_poly.pdbx_seq_one_letter_code
_entity_poly.pdbx_strand_id
1 'polypeptide(L)'
;MSPPIRIYAVFGGMLWTIANSLSQYVISGLGLAVGLVLWNTTNCLTGWLSGRFGLFGLKAVVPTHDQLNIAGLVILLIGGLLFAFVRRTRRLPDTPTEHSDVENPFSASDKSCIVLALLSGFFYGATTIPVIYMEDHPEEYPSSSRSGIPYIFSHYFGIFIGSSIIFVGYALFRKNKPIVNPAVILPSMLGGMIWVTYPVMTTLPGCIASLWSVFYFKEINSKRNYVIICFAFVIIASGAVLFSCQK
;
A
#
# COMPACT_ATOMS: atom_id res chain seq x y z
N MET A 1 9.66 -24.30 -17.24
CA MET A 1 10.78 -23.35 -17.07
C MET A 1 10.39 -22.36 -16.00
N SER A 2 11.12 -22.30 -14.89
CA SER A 2 10.89 -21.31 -13.83
C SER A 2 11.12 -19.89 -14.40
N PRO A 3 10.29 -18.90 -14.06
CA PRO A 3 10.51 -17.54 -14.50
C PRO A 3 11.86 -17.04 -13.94
N PRO A 4 12.75 -16.46 -14.76
CA PRO A 4 14.05 -15.98 -14.30
C PRO A 4 13.90 -14.84 -13.30
N ILE A 5 14.72 -14.85 -12.24
CA ILE A 5 14.73 -13.78 -11.24
C ILE A 5 15.26 -12.51 -11.90
N ARG A 6 14.51 -11.41 -11.80
CA ARG A 6 14.91 -10.10 -12.33
C ARG A 6 15.19 -9.12 -11.21
N ILE A 7 16.41 -8.57 -11.21
CA ILE A 7 16.92 -7.70 -10.13
C ILE A 7 16.06 -6.44 -9.96
N TYR A 8 15.56 -5.84 -11.03
CA TYR A 8 14.65 -4.68 -10.94
C TYR A 8 13.32 -5.02 -10.25
N ALA A 9 12.74 -6.19 -10.53
CA ALA A 9 11.52 -6.64 -9.86
C ALA A 9 11.78 -6.94 -8.37
N VAL A 10 12.94 -7.51 -8.05
CA VAL A 10 13.43 -7.68 -6.67
C VAL A 10 13.54 -6.32 -5.97
N PHE A 11 14.11 -5.31 -6.64
CA PHE A 11 14.22 -3.96 -6.10
C PHE A 11 12.84 -3.34 -5.82
N GLY A 12 11.87 -3.52 -6.72
CA GLY A 12 10.48 -3.18 -6.47
C GLY A 12 9.96 -3.82 -5.18
N GLY A 13 10.14 -5.12 -4.99
CA GLY A 13 9.76 -5.81 -3.76
C GLY A 13 10.43 -5.25 -2.50
N MET A 14 11.69 -4.82 -2.58
CA MET A 14 12.37 -4.18 -1.45
C MET A 14 11.77 -2.81 -1.09
N LEU A 15 11.42 -1.99 -2.09
CA LEU A 15 10.71 -0.71 -1.87
C LEU A 15 9.37 -0.94 -1.18
N TRP A 16 8.66 -2.00 -1.55
CA TRP A 16 7.41 -2.40 -0.91
C TRP A 16 7.60 -2.68 0.58
N THR A 17 8.65 -3.42 0.94
CA THR A 17 8.95 -3.75 2.34
C THR A 17 9.29 -2.51 3.16
N ILE A 18 10.03 -1.56 2.57
CA ILE A 18 10.33 -0.27 3.21
C ILE A 18 9.00 0.47 3.47
N ALA A 19 8.15 0.59 2.45
CA ALA A 19 6.84 1.25 2.58
C ALA A 19 5.99 0.64 3.70
N ASN A 20 5.93 -0.70 3.76
CA ASN A 20 5.20 -1.43 4.81
C ASN A 20 5.78 -1.20 6.20
N SER A 21 7.10 -1.17 6.33
CA SER A 21 7.76 -0.91 7.61
C SER A 21 7.44 0.50 8.11
N LEU A 22 7.47 1.49 7.21
CA LEU A 22 7.11 2.87 7.53
C LEU A 22 5.62 3.01 7.93
N SER A 23 4.73 2.26 7.27
CA SER A 23 3.28 2.34 7.51
C SER A 23 2.90 2.00 8.95
N GLN A 24 3.63 1.10 9.62
CA GLN A 24 3.37 0.72 11.01
C GLN A 24 3.52 1.92 11.96
N TYR A 25 4.53 2.77 11.73
CA TYR A 25 4.75 4.00 12.50
C TYR A 25 3.68 5.06 12.25
N VAL A 26 3.16 5.11 11.02
CA VAL A 26 2.05 6.01 10.67
C VAL A 26 0.78 5.58 11.38
N ILE A 27 0.50 4.28 11.39
CA ILE A 27 -0.68 3.70 12.04
C ILE A 27 -0.63 3.93 13.56
N SER A 28 0.54 3.79 14.19
CA SER A 28 0.68 4.02 15.63
C SER A 28 0.56 5.50 16.03
N GLY A 29 0.99 6.43 15.17
CA GLY A 29 0.91 7.87 15.43
C GLY A 29 -0.40 8.53 15.02
N LEU A 30 -0.77 8.46 13.73
CA LEU A 30 -1.94 9.16 13.17
C LEU A 30 -3.21 8.31 13.16
N GLY A 31 -3.07 7.00 13.37
CA GLY A 31 -4.15 6.05 13.20
C GLY A 31 -4.32 5.58 11.75
N LEU A 32 -4.80 4.35 11.60
CA LEU A 32 -4.94 3.66 10.32
C LEU A 32 -5.75 4.43 9.25
N ALA A 33 -6.81 5.16 9.62
CA ALA A 33 -7.66 5.84 8.64
C ALA A 33 -6.96 7.05 7.99
N VAL A 34 -6.36 7.92 8.81
CA VAL A 34 -5.61 9.10 8.33
C VAL A 34 -4.38 8.63 7.55
N GLY A 35 -3.70 7.59 8.05
CA GLY A 35 -2.60 6.96 7.35
C GLY A 35 -3.00 6.49 5.95
N LEU A 36 -4.05 5.65 5.83
CA LEU A 36 -4.56 5.12 4.57
C LEU A 36 -4.78 6.21 3.52
N VAL A 37 -5.37 7.33 3.93
CA VAL A 37 -5.64 8.44 3.00
C VAL A 37 -4.34 9.09 2.54
N LEU A 38 -3.42 9.38 3.46
CA LEU A 38 -2.16 10.06 3.13
C LEU A 38 -1.26 9.23 2.22
N TRP A 39 -1.01 7.94 2.55
CA TRP A 39 -0.12 7.12 1.74
C TRP A 39 -0.77 6.68 0.43
N ASN A 40 -2.09 6.41 0.38
CA ASN A 40 -2.76 6.07 -0.90
C ASN A 40 -2.79 7.28 -1.83
N THR A 41 -3.03 8.49 -1.31
CA THR A 41 -2.95 9.72 -2.11
C THR A 41 -1.58 9.88 -2.73
N THR A 42 -0.52 9.70 -1.94
CA THR A 42 0.86 9.85 -2.42
C THR A 42 1.26 8.73 -3.38
N ASN A 43 0.79 7.50 -3.15
CA ASN A 43 0.96 6.38 -4.06
C ASN A 43 0.32 6.67 -5.43
N CYS A 44 -0.96 7.10 -5.44
CA CYS A 44 -1.66 7.48 -6.67
C CYS A 44 -0.97 8.63 -7.41
N LEU A 45 -0.53 9.67 -6.70
CA LEU A 45 0.20 10.78 -7.30
C LEU A 45 1.54 10.35 -7.88
N THR A 46 2.27 9.49 -7.18
CA THR A 46 3.56 8.97 -7.65
C THR A 46 3.40 8.17 -8.95
N GLY A 47 2.39 7.30 -9.02
CA GLY A 47 2.06 6.55 -10.23
C GLY A 47 1.58 7.43 -11.38
N TRP A 48 0.75 8.44 -11.09
CA TRP A 48 0.28 9.38 -12.10
C TRP A 48 1.42 10.25 -12.65
N LEU A 49 2.26 10.81 -11.78
CA LEU A 49 3.40 11.63 -12.18
C LEU A 49 4.42 10.83 -12.98
N SER A 50 4.71 9.60 -12.58
CA SER A 50 5.66 8.74 -13.29
C SER A 50 5.16 8.35 -14.68
N GLY A 51 3.88 8.01 -14.83
CA GLY A 51 3.29 7.71 -16.13
C GLY A 51 3.13 8.94 -17.04
N ARG A 52 2.64 10.07 -16.50
CA ARG A 52 2.31 11.26 -17.29
C ARG A 52 3.53 12.04 -17.78
N PHE A 53 4.57 12.11 -16.96
CA PHE A 53 5.79 12.88 -17.27
C PHE A 53 6.98 11.99 -17.61
N GLY A 54 6.85 10.66 -17.54
CA GLY A 54 7.98 9.76 -17.75
C GLY A 54 9.05 9.88 -16.67
N LEU A 55 8.67 10.23 -15.43
CA LEU A 55 9.65 10.33 -14.34
C LEU A 55 10.31 8.97 -14.13
N PHE A 56 11.56 8.99 -13.64
CA PHE A 56 12.39 7.80 -13.45
C PHE A 56 12.77 7.06 -14.75
N GLY A 57 12.78 7.80 -15.87
CA GLY A 57 13.16 7.27 -17.17
C GLY A 57 12.06 6.46 -17.86
N LEU A 58 10.82 6.50 -17.36
CA LEU A 58 9.69 5.83 -18.01
C LEU A 58 9.28 6.53 -19.31
N LYS A 59 8.65 5.80 -20.24
CA LYS A 59 8.08 6.43 -21.43
C LYS A 59 6.82 7.20 -21.03
N ALA A 60 6.84 8.52 -21.26
CA ALA A 60 5.71 9.36 -20.94
C ALA A 60 4.49 8.97 -21.80
N VAL A 61 3.38 8.65 -21.14
CA VAL A 61 2.09 8.39 -21.78
C VAL A 61 1.25 9.66 -21.67
N VAL A 62 1.24 10.46 -22.73
CA VAL A 62 0.40 11.66 -22.82
C VAL A 62 -1.02 11.23 -23.18
N PRO A 63 -2.04 11.52 -22.36
CA PRO A 63 -3.42 11.12 -22.64
C PRO A 63 -4.00 11.98 -23.77
N THR A 64 -4.89 11.38 -24.57
CA THR A 64 -5.58 12.07 -25.69
C THR A 64 -6.48 13.21 -25.18
N HIS A 65 -7.03 13.06 -23.97
CA HIS A 65 -7.80 14.08 -23.28
C HIS A 65 -7.23 14.42 -21.91
N ASP A 66 -6.28 15.36 -21.87
CA ASP A 66 -5.63 15.87 -20.63
C ASP A 66 -6.64 16.34 -19.57
N GLN A 67 -7.73 17.01 -19.97
CA GLN A 67 -8.74 17.51 -19.02
C GLN A 67 -9.52 16.39 -18.33
N LEU A 68 -9.86 15.32 -19.06
CA LEU A 68 -10.56 14.15 -18.50
C LEU A 68 -9.64 13.35 -17.57
N ASN A 69 -8.36 13.24 -17.91
CA ASN A 69 -7.35 12.63 -17.04
C ASN A 69 -7.25 13.35 -15.68
N ILE A 70 -7.07 14.67 -15.69
CA ILE A 70 -6.93 15.47 -14.47
C ILE A 70 -8.24 15.46 -13.67
N ALA A 71 -9.39 15.61 -14.33
CA ALA A 71 -10.69 15.54 -13.66
C ALA A 71 -10.92 14.18 -12.98
N GLY A 72 -10.62 13.07 -13.66
CA GLY A 72 -10.69 11.73 -13.09
C GLY A 72 -9.78 11.54 -11.89
N LEU A 73 -8.55 12.06 -11.94
CA LEU A 73 -7.61 12.04 -10.82
C LEU A 73 -8.14 12.82 -9.62
N VAL A 74 -8.64 14.05 -9.82
CA VAL A 74 -9.19 14.88 -8.75
C VAL A 74 -10.39 14.20 -8.09
N ILE A 75 -11.29 13.60 -8.86
CA ILE A 75 -12.45 12.85 -8.34
C ILE A 75 -12.01 11.64 -7.51
N LEU A 76 -10.99 10.90 -7.98
CA LEU A 76 -10.39 9.79 -7.23
C LEU A 76 -9.84 10.24 -5.88
N LEU A 77 -9.11 11.36 -5.85
CA LEU A 77 -8.55 11.92 -4.62
C LEU A 77 -9.63 12.40 -3.64
N ILE A 78 -10.71 13.01 -4.14
CA ILE A 78 -11.87 13.41 -3.32
C ILE A 78 -12.55 12.17 -2.71
N GLY A 79 -12.73 11.11 -3.48
CA GLY A 79 -13.27 9.84 -2.99
C GLY A 79 -12.40 9.23 -1.89
N GLY A 80 -11.08 9.24 -2.06
CA GLY A 80 -10.12 8.82 -1.04
C GLY A 80 -10.19 9.67 0.24
N LEU A 81 -10.38 10.99 0.11
CA LEU A 81 -10.53 11.88 1.26
C LEU A 81 -11.82 11.62 2.04
N LEU A 82 -12.92 11.25 1.36
CA LEU A 82 -14.18 10.88 2.02
C LEU A 82 -14.04 9.65 2.92
N PHE A 83 -13.14 8.72 2.58
CA PHE A 83 -12.80 7.59 3.45
C PHE A 83 -12.14 8.02 4.76
N ALA A 84 -11.44 9.16 4.80
CA ALA A 84 -10.86 9.71 6.04
C ALA A 84 -11.93 10.10 7.06
N PHE A 85 -13.10 10.52 6.58
CA PHE A 85 -14.21 10.99 7.42
C PHE A 85 -15.08 9.86 7.98
N VAL A 86 -14.83 8.61 7.59
CA VAL A 86 -15.51 7.43 8.15
C VAL A 86 -15.04 7.25 9.60
N ARG A 87 -15.84 7.75 10.55
CA ARG A 87 -15.55 7.63 11.98
C ARG A 87 -15.54 6.17 12.40
N ARG A 88 -14.42 5.69 12.95
CA ARG A 88 -14.36 4.37 13.57
C ARG A 88 -15.09 4.41 14.93
N THR A 89 -15.86 3.38 15.22
CA THR A 89 -16.36 3.15 16.59
C THR A 89 -15.14 2.87 17.47
N ARG A 90 -14.89 3.68 18.52
CA ARG A 90 -13.87 3.31 19.52
C ARG A 90 -14.23 1.93 20.07
N ARG A 91 -13.28 0.99 20.13
CA ARG A 91 -13.47 -0.19 20.97
C ARG A 91 -13.71 0.33 22.39
N LEU A 92 -14.90 0.09 22.94
CA LEU A 92 -15.11 0.23 24.38
C LEU A 92 -14.20 -0.79 25.08
N PRO A 93 -13.50 -0.40 26.15
CA PRO A 93 -12.61 -1.31 26.87
C PRO A 93 -13.45 -2.22 27.77
N ASP A 94 -14.09 -3.24 27.21
CA ASP A 94 -14.67 -4.33 28.01
C ASP A 94 -13.63 -5.42 28.24
N THR A 95 -12.54 -5.03 28.92
CA THR A 95 -11.67 -5.89 29.74
C THR A 95 -10.63 -4.97 30.40
N PRO A 96 -10.48 -4.99 31.74
CA PRO A 96 -9.39 -4.29 32.40
C PRO A 96 -8.11 -5.08 32.13
N THR A 97 -7.52 -4.93 30.95
CA THR A 97 -6.13 -5.32 30.73
C THR A 97 -5.24 -4.29 31.41
N GLU A 98 -4.53 -4.74 32.44
CA GLU A 98 -3.41 -4.07 33.11
C GLU A 98 -2.27 -3.74 32.12
N HIS A 99 -2.50 -2.78 31.22
CA HIS A 99 -1.45 -2.13 30.45
C HIS A 99 -1.58 -0.61 30.63
N SER A 100 -1.63 -0.19 31.89
CA SER A 100 -1.13 1.13 32.29
C SER A 100 0.38 1.16 32.06
N ASP A 101 0.82 2.18 31.33
CA ASP A 101 2.19 2.71 31.29
C ASP A 101 3.27 1.89 30.57
N VAL A 102 2.96 1.33 29.39
CA VAL A 102 4.02 1.21 28.38
C VAL A 102 4.15 2.57 27.71
N GLU A 103 5.14 3.36 28.14
CA GLU A 103 5.63 4.53 27.42
C GLU A 103 5.75 4.14 25.93
N ASN A 104 4.89 4.70 25.07
CA ASN A 104 4.96 4.43 23.63
C ASN A 104 6.39 4.82 23.20
N PRO A 105 7.26 3.88 22.77
CA PRO A 105 8.65 4.22 22.42
C PRO A 105 8.75 5.12 21.18
N PHE A 106 7.60 5.47 20.61
CA PHE A 106 7.38 6.17 19.36
C PHE A 106 6.45 7.36 19.55
N SER A 107 6.71 8.19 20.56
CA SER A 107 6.14 9.55 20.65
C SER A 107 6.75 10.44 19.56
N ALA A 108 6.52 10.07 18.30
CA ALA A 108 6.85 10.88 17.16
C ALA A 108 5.81 12.01 17.06
N SER A 109 6.27 13.24 16.84
CA SER A 109 5.36 14.35 16.57
C SER A 109 4.46 14.02 15.37
N ASP A 110 3.19 14.45 15.42
CA ASP A 110 2.24 14.31 14.30
C ASP A 110 2.84 14.70 12.94
N LYS A 111 3.70 15.73 12.93
CA LYS A 111 4.43 16.17 11.74
C LYS A 111 5.34 15.08 11.18
N SER A 112 6.09 14.39 12.04
CA SER A 112 6.96 13.29 11.64
C SER A 112 6.15 12.13 11.07
N CYS A 113 5.01 11.79 11.69
CA CYS A 113 4.14 10.74 11.16
C CYS A 113 3.53 11.11 9.80
N ILE A 114 3.19 12.38 9.56
CA ILE A 114 2.75 12.85 8.25
C ILE A 114 3.86 12.68 7.22
N VAL A 115 5.10 13.08 7.53
CA VAL A 115 6.25 12.89 6.63
C VAL A 115 6.46 11.41 6.32
N LEU A 116 6.40 10.53 7.33
CA LEU A 116 6.52 9.09 7.13
C LEU A 116 5.37 8.51 6.27
N ALA A 117 4.16 9.06 6.37
CA ALA A 117 3.03 8.66 5.53
C ALA A 117 3.23 9.02 4.06
N LEU A 118 3.73 10.24 3.79
CA LEU A 118 4.07 10.68 2.45
C LEU A 118 5.21 9.81 1.86
N LEU A 119 6.26 9.56 2.64
CA LEU A 119 7.37 8.70 2.23
C LEU A 119 6.92 7.27 1.95
N SER A 120 6.10 6.69 2.83
CA SER A 120 5.52 5.34 2.64
C SER A 120 4.71 5.28 1.34
N GLY A 121 3.84 6.29 1.11
CA GLY A 121 3.05 6.36 -0.11
C GLY A 121 3.89 6.52 -1.38
N PHE A 122 4.96 7.31 -1.34
CA PHE A 122 5.93 7.40 -2.43
C PHE A 122 6.56 6.04 -2.73
N PHE A 123 7.04 5.32 -1.72
CA PHE A 123 7.63 3.99 -1.92
C PHE A 123 6.62 2.96 -2.44
N TYR A 124 5.36 3.04 -2.01
CA TYR A 124 4.26 2.24 -2.57
C TYR A 124 3.98 2.56 -4.05
N GLY A 125 4.09 3.81 -4.47
CA GLY A 125 3.96 4.18 -5.88
C GLY A 125 5.19 3.83 -6.71
N ALA A 126 6.38 3.93 -6.11
CA ALA A 126 7.64 3.59 -6.74
C ALA A 126 7.84 2.09 -6.89
N THR A 127 7.01 1.25 -6.25
CA THR A 127 7.21 -0.19 -6.23
C THR A 127 7.08 -0.84 -7.61
N THR A 128 6.24 -0.27 -8.48
CA THR A 128 6.00 -0.75 -9.84
C THR A 128 6.95 -0.14 -10.86
N ILE A 129 7.58 0.99 -10.56
CA ILE A 129 8.43 1.75 -11.48
C ILE A 129 9.58 0.91 -12.06
N PRO A 130 10.35 0.13 -11.28
CA PRO A 130 11.43 -0.70 -11.83
C PRO A 130 10.96 -1.73 -12.86
N VAL A 131 9.75 -2.27 -12.69
CA VAL A 131 9.17 -3.25 -13.61
C VAL A 131 8.71 -2.56 -14.90
N ILE A 132 8.01 -1.43 -14.78
CA ILE A 132 7.55 -0.64 -15.93
C ILE A 132 8.76 -0.14 -16.74
N TYR A 133 9.84 0.28 -16.08
CA TYR A 133 11.07 0.68 -16.75
C TYR A 133 11.63 -0.42 -17.66
N MET A 134 11.65 -1.67 -17.19
CA MET A 134 12.09 -2.81 -18.00
C MET A 134 11.14 -3.11 -19.17
N GLU A 135 9.83 -2.91 -18.98
CA GLU A 135 8.83 -3.10 -20.02
C GLU A 135 8.95 -2.03 -21.12
N ASP A 136 9.28 -0.79 -20.73
CA ASP A 136 9.44 0.36 -21.62
C ASP A 136 10.75 0.34 -22.43
N HIS A 137 11.79 -0.37 -21.99
CA HIS A 137 13.11 -0.47 -22.63
C HIS A 137 13.40 -1.88 -23.19
N PRO A 138 12.63 -2.36 -24.20
CA PRO A 138 12.81 -3.70 -24.76
C PRO A 138 14.14 -3.87 -25.51
N GLU A 139 14.79 -2.77 -25.93
CA GLU A 139 16.10 -2.80 -26.58
C GLU A 139 17.23 -3.11 -25.59
N GLU A 140 17.14 -2.58 -24.37
CA GLU A 140 18.09 -2.88 -23.28
C GLU A 140 17.80 -4.23 -22.61
N TYR A 141 16.53 -4.64 -22.60
CA TYR A 141 16.08 -5.88 -21.96
C TYR A 141 15.27 -6.78 -22.91
N PRO A 142 15.88 -7.33 -23.98
CA PRO A 142 15.16 -8.14 -24.98
C PRO A 142 14.60 -9.45 -24.41
N SER A 143 15.14 -9.92 -23.28
CA SER A 143 14.62 -11.10 -22.59
C SER A 143 13.41 -10.81 -21.70
N SER A 144 13.04 -9.54 -21.47
CA SER A 144 11.96 -9.14 -20.57
C SER A 144 10.58 -9.35 -21.17
N SER A 145 9.65 -9.86 -20.34
CA SER A 145 8.24 -9.97 -20.74
C SER A 145 7.59 -8.59 -20.75
N ARG A 146 6.70 -8.34 -21.70
CA ARG A 146 5.85 -7.13 -21.75
C ARG A 146 4.59 -7.24 -20.88
N SER A 147 4.58 -8.21 -19.96
CA SER A 147 3.49 -8.45 -19.05
C SER A 147 4.03 -8.49 -17.63
N GLY A 148 3.27 -7.95 -16.68
CA GLY A 148 3.68 -7.89 -15.27
C GLY A 148 3.79 -9.26 -14.57
N ILE A 149 3.07 -10.27 -15.09
CA ILE A 149 2.86 -11.58 -14.42
C ILE A 149 4.17 -12.34 -14.14
N PRO A 150 5.14 -12.44 -15.06
CA PRO A 150 6.39 -13.16 -14.82
C PRO A 150 7.27 -12.51 -13.75
N TYR A 151 7.02 -11.25 -13.38
CA TYR A 151 7.80 -10.53 -12.36
C TYR A 151 7.29 -10.76 -10.94
N ILE A 152 6.10 -11.33 -10.76
CA ILE A 152 5.47 -11.55 -9.45
C ILE A 152 6.39 -12.34 -8.51
N PHE A 153 6.99 -13.43 -9.00
CA PHE A 153 7.92 -14.24 -8.19
C PHE A 153 9.15 -13.43 -7.76
N SER A 154 9.75 -12.68 -8.68
CA SER A 154 10.92 -11.84 -8.40
C SER A 154 10.59 -10.74 -7.39
N HIS A 155 9.38 -10.17 -7.47
CA HIS A 155 8.90 -9.16 -6.55
C HIS A 155 8.75 -9.72 -5.12
N TYR A 156 8.11 -10.87 -4.96
CA TYR A 156 8.00 -11.53 -3.65
C TYR A 156 9.36 -11.92 -3.07
N PHE A 157 10.28 -12.36 -3.93
CA PHE A 157 11.64 -12.63 -3.51
C PHE A 157 12.36 -11.37 -2.99
N GLY A 158 12.11 -10.22 -3.62
CA GLY A 158 12.54 -8.91 -3.11
C GLY A 158 11.95 -8.54 -1.77
N ILE A 159 10.66 -8.83 -1.55
CA ILE A 159 10.00 -8.61 -0.26
C ILE A 159 10.68 -9.43 0.84
N PHE A 160 10.97 -10.70 0.56
CA PHE A 160 11.67 -11.60 1.46
C PHE A 160 13.05 -11.06 1.83
N ILE A 161 13.88 -10.72 0.83
CA ILE A 161 15.21 -10.14 1.05
C ILE A 161 15.13 -8.85 1.87
N GLY A 162 14.25 -7.92 1.49
CA GLY A 162 14.07 -6.65 2.20
C GLY A 162 13.67 -6.86 3.66
N SER A 163 12.78 -7.82 3.93
CA SER A 163 12.31 -8.13 5.28
C SER A 163 13.43 -8.73 6.12
N SER A 164 14.23 -9.63 5.54
CA SER A 164 15.41 -10.19 6.19
C SER A 164 16.45 -9.12 6.52
N ILE A 165 16.72 -8.17 5.61
CA ILE A 165 17.67 -7.07 5.85
C ILE A 165 17.20 -6.19 7.01
N ILE A 166 15.92 -5.79 7.02
CA ILE A 166 15.36 -4.96 8.10
C ILE A 166 15.43 -5.70 9.43
N PHE A 167 15.08 -6.99 9.45
CA PHE A 167 15.11 -7.80 10.66
C PHE A 167 16.53 -8.00 11.20
N VAL A 168 17.50 -8.34 10.33
CA VAL A 168 18.90 -8.49 10.70
C VAL A 168 19.46 -7.16 11.19
N GLY A 169 19.18 -6.04 10.50
CA GLY A 169 19.58 -4.71 10.92
C GLY A 169 19.03 -4.35 12.31
N TYR A 170 17.75 -4.66 12.55
CA TYR A 170 17.13 -4.48 13.86
C TYR A 170 17.78 -5.36 14.94
N ALA A 171 18.04 -6.64 14.65
CA ALA A 171 18.68 -7.56 15.59
C ALA A 171 20.11 -7.12 15.95
N LEU A 172 20.88 -6.63 14.97
CA LEU A 172 22.21 -6.06 15.18
C LEU A 172 22.16 -4.80 16.04
N PHE A 173 21.26 -3.87 15.74
CA PHE A 173 21.06 -2.64 16.52
C PHE A 173 20.69 -2.96 17.98
N ARG A 174 19.88 -4.00 18.19
CA ARG A 174 19.45 -4.47 19.51
C ARG A 174 20.46 -5.43 20.17
N LYS A 175 21.67 -5.57 19.64
CA LYS A 175 22.74 -6.47 20.16
C LYS A 175 22.21 -7.89 20.44
N ASN A 176 21.47 -8.44 19.48
CA ASN A 176 20.87 -9.77 19.52
C ASN A 176 19.80 -9.98 20.62
N LYS A 177 19.19 -8.90 21.12
CA LYS A 177 18.02 -8.93 22.02
C LYS A 177 16.81 -8.22 21.39
N PRO A 178 16.28 -8.72 20.25
CA PRO A 178 15.07 -8.16 19.64
C PRO A 178 13.86 -8.43 20.53
N ILE A 179 13.00 -7.42 20.72
CA ILE A 179 11.73 -7.61 21.42
C ILE A 179 10.68 -7.93 20.36
N VAL A 180 10.28 -9.21 20.28
CA VAL A 180 9.24 -9.68 19.37
C VAL A 180 8.14 -10.30 20.20
N ASN A 181 6.90 -9.87 20.00
CA ASN A 181 5.76 -10.49 20.67
C ASN A 181 5.53 -11.89 20.07
N PRO A 182 5.64 -12.99 20.84
CA PRO A 182 5.46 -14.34 20.29
C PRO A 182 4.07 -14.57 19.69
N ALA A 183 3.05 -13.88 20.21
CA ALA A 183 1.66 -14.02 19.75
C ALA A 183 1.44 -13.53 18.32
N VAL A 184 2.31 -12.68 17.76
CA VAL A 184 2.17 -12.18 16.38
C VAL A 184 2.99 -12.98 15.35
N ILE A 185 3.89 -13.86 15.79
CA ILE A 185 4.78 -14.61 14.90
C ILE A 185 3.97 -15.61 14.05
N LEU A 186 3.20 -16.49 14.67
CA LEU A 186 2.45 -17.51 13.93
C LEU A 186 1.38 -16.89 13.00
N PRO A 187 0.58 -15.89 13.43
CA PRO A 187 -0.37 -15.20 12.54
C PRO A 187 0.31 -14.49 11.36
N SER A 188 1.48 -13.87 11.56
CA SER A 188 2.20 -13.20 10.46
C SER A 188 2.77 -14.19 9.46
N MET A 189 3.27 -15.35 9.91
CA MET A 189 3.71 -16.43 9.02
C MET A 189 2.56 -17.00 8.18
N LEU A 190 1.41 -17.29 8.82
CA LEU A 190 0.19 -17.74 8.12
C LEU A 190 -0.30 -16.69 7.11
N GLY A 191 -0.33 -15.41 7.50
CA GLY A 191 -0.70 -14.31 6.62
C GLY A 191 0.22 -14.18 5.41
N GLY A 192 1.52 -14.35 5.59
CA GLY A 192 2.50 -14.35 4.50
C GLY A 192 2.27 -15.50 3.50
N MET A 193 1.98 -16.71 3.97
CA MET A 193 1.70 -17.85 3.10
C MET A 193 0.44 -17.64 2.23
N ILE A 194 -0.60 -17.04 2.80
CA ILE A 194 -1.83 -16.69 2.08
C ILE A 194 -1.56 -15.63 1.01
N TRP A 195 -0.67 -14.67 1.30
CA TRP A 195 -0.32 -13.60 0.36
C TRP A 195 0.43 -14.07 -0.88
N VAL A 196 1.22 -15.14 -0.77
CA VAL A 196 1.92 -15.75 -1.92
C VAL A 196 0.92 -16.35 -2.93
N THR A 197 -0.32 -16.63 -2.53
CA THR A 197 -1.39 -17.13 -3.41
C THR A 197 -2.05 -16.03 -4.27
N TYR A 198 -1.38 -14.89 -4.42
CA TYR A 198 -1.83 -13.65 -5.08
C TYR A 198 -2.63 -13.81 -6.39
N PRO A 199 -2.34 -14.75 -7.32
CA PRO A 199 -3.15 -14.90 -8.53
C PRO A 199 -4.62 -15.26 -8.28
N VAL A 200 -4.95 -15.86 -7.13
CA VAL A 200 -6.32 -16.22 -6.74
C VAL A 200 -7.02 -15.06 -6.03
N MET A 201 -6.26 -14.19 -5.36
CA MET A 201 -6.79 -13.12 -4.52
C MET A 201 -7.04 -11.82 -5.27
N THR A 202 -6.33 -11.54 -6.37
CA THR A 202 -6.45 -10.27 -7.13
C THR A 202 -7.80 -10.06 -7.82
N THR A 203 -8.58 -11.12 -8.03
CA THR A 203 -9.89 -11.03 -8.71
C THR A 203 -11.03 -10.59 -7.79
N LEU A 204 -10.82 -10.56 -6.47
CA LEU A 204 -11.92 -10.48 -5.50
C LEU A 204 -11.73 -9.57 -4.25
N PRO A 205 -10.59 -8.93 -3.94
CA PRO A 205 -10.30 -8.58 -2.56
C PRO A 205 -10.88 -7.22 -2.14
N GLY A 206 -11.00 -6.23 -3.04
CA GLY A 206 -11.45 -4.88 -2.66
C GLY A 206 -12.90 -4.87 -2.13
N CYS A 207 -13.80 -5.56 -2.83
CA CYS A 207 -15.21 -5.65 -2.42
C CYS A 207 -15.38 -6.64 -1.28
N ILE A 208 -14.76 -7.83 -1.33
CA ILE A 208 -14.93 -8.83 -0.27
C ILE A 208 -14.25 -8.42 1.04
N ALA A 209 -13.07 -7.80 1.02
CA ALA A 209 -12.45 -7.29 2.26
C ALA A 209 -13.30 -6.17 2.88
N SER A 210 -13.92 -5.32 2.05
CA SER A 210 -14.84 -4.28 2.52
C SER A 210 -16.12 -4.88 3.10
N LEU A 211 -16.71 -5.88 2.42
CA LEU A 211 -17.87 -6.62 2.91
C LEU A 211 -17.54 -7.40 4.19
N TRP A 212 -16.35 -7.99 4.28
CA TRP A 212 -15.87 -8.72 5.46
C TRP A 212 -15.66 -7.79 6.66
N SER A 213 -15.04 -6.62 6.46
CA SER A 213 -14.91 -5.60 7.51
C SER A 213 -16.28 -5.11 8.00
N VAL A 214 -17.24 -4.92 7.09
CA VAL A 214 -18.59 -4.46 7.39
C VAL A 214 -19.42 -5.52 8.13
N PHE A 215 -19.41 -6.78 7.66
CA PHE A 215 -20.30 -7.83 8.17
C PHE A 215 -19.69 -8.65 9.31
N TYR A 216 -18.40 -8.97 9.26
CA TYR A 216 -17.74 -9.84 10.24
C TYR A 216 -17.27 -9.07 11.47
N PHE A 217 -16.52 -7.97 11.27
CA PHE A 217 -15.94 -7.21 12.38
C PHE A 217 -16.92 -6.24 13.06
N LYS A 218 -18.10 -5.98 12.43
CA LYS A 218 -19.08 -4.96 12.88
C LYS A 218 -18.41 -3.65 13.32
N GLU A 219 -17.28 -3.30 12.69
CA GLU A 219 -16.39 -2.23 13.14
C GLU A 219 -17.04 -0.84 12.95
N ILE A 220 -18.09 -0.81 12.12
CA ILE A 220 -18.79 0.37 11.63
C ILE A 220 -20.30 0.17 11.89
N ASN A 221 -20.78 0.43 13.11
CA ASN A 221 -22.19 0.21 13.48
C ASN A 221 -23.14 1.40 13.21
N SER A 222 -22.69 2.42 12.47
CA SER A 222 -23.49 3.63 12.23
C SER A 222 -24.05 3.67 10.80
N LYS A 223 -25.37 3.83 10.67
CA LYS A 223 -26.06 4.06 9.37
C LYS A 223 -25.42 5.21 8.58
N ARG A 224 -24.96 6.26 9.27
CA ARG A 224 -24.28 7.40 8.64
C ARG A 224 -22.95 7.00 8.00
N ASN A 225 -22.18 6.12 8.62
CA ASN A 225 -20.91 5.67 8.07
C ASN A 225 -21.09 4.77 6.85
N TYR A 226 -22.13 3.91 6.84
CA TYR A 226 -22.45 3.10 5.66
C TYR A 226 -22.79 3.95 4.43
N VAL A 227 -23.56 5.03 4.62
CA VAL A 227 -23.89 5.97 3.54
C VAL A 227 -22.61 6.66 3.03
N ILE A 228 -21.72 7.11 3.91
CA ILE A 228 -20.44 7.75 3.52
C ILE A 228 -19.57 6.77 2.72
N ILE A 229 -19.44 5.51 3.16
CA ILE A 229 -18.64 4.49 2.46
C ILE A 229 -19.21 4.18 1.09
N CYS A 230 -20.53 3.96 0.99
CA CYS A 230 -21.18 3.67 -0.27
C CYS A 230 -21.03 4.84 -1.26
N PHE A 231 -21.21 6.07 -0.78
CA PHE A 231 -21.00 7.27 -1.57
C PHE A 231 -19.54 7.44 -2.02
N ALA A 232 -18.57 7.19 -1.13
CA ALA A 232 -17.16 7.23 -1.47
C ALA A 232 -16.79 6.18 -2.53
N PHE A 233 -17.34 4.96 -2.45
CA PHE A 233 -17.15 3.93 -3.48
C PHE A 233 -17.67 4.36 -4.84
N VAL A 234 -18.86 4.98 -4.90
CA VAL A 234 -19.42 5.50 -6.15
C VAL A 234 -18.50 6.57 -6.73
N ILE A 235 -18.03 7.51 -5.93
CA ILE A 235 -17.11 8.58 -6.38
C ILE A 235 -15.80 7.98 -6.91
N ILE A 236 -15.19 7.04 -6.19
CA ILE A 236 -13.96 6.36 -6.62
C ILE A 236 -14.17 5.60 -7.93
N ALA A 237 -15.28 4.87 -8.06
CA ALA A 237 -15.61 4.13 -9.27
C ALA A 237 -15.81 5.08 -10.46
N SER A 238 -16.57 6.17 -10.29
CA SER A 238 -16.76 7.18 -11.32
C SER A 238 -15.45 7.85 -11.72
N GLY A 239 -14.60 8.21 -10.76
CA GLY A 239 -13.27 8.77 -11.01
C GLY A 239 -12.36 7.81 -11.78
N ALA A 240 -12.37 6.52 -11.42
CA ALA A 240 -11.61 5.48 -12.10
C ALA A 240 -12.09 5.27 -13.55
N VAL A 241 -13.41 5.29 -13.80
CA VAL A 241 -13.96 5.20 -15.16
C VAL A 241 -13.55 6.40 -16.00
N LEU A 242 -13.72 7.63 -15.47
CA LEU A 242 -13.30 8.85 -16.16
C LEU A 242 -11.80 8.87 -16.45
N PHE A 243 -11.00 8.46 -15.48
CA PHE A 243 -9.55 8.31 -15.65
C PHE A 243 -9.23 7.25 -16.70
N SER A 244 -9.98 6.15 -16.79
CA SER A 244 -9.74 5.09 -17.79
C SER A 244 -10.19 5.48 -19.21
N CYS A 245 -11.17 6.37 -19.32
CA CYS A 245 -11.66 6.92 -20.59
C CYS A 245 -10.74 7.99 -21.20
N GLN A 246 -9.56 8.24 -20.61
CA GLN A 246 -8.57 9.20 -21.09
C GLN A 246 -7.80 8.79 -22.36
N LYS A 247 -8.04 7.56 -22.85
CA LYS A 247 -7.35 7.01 -24.03
C LYS A 247 -7.42 7.95 -25.21
#